data_AF-A0A3C2EG09-F1
#
_entry.id   AF-A0A3C2EG09-F1
#
_cell.length_a   1.000
_cell.length_b   1.000
_cell.length_c   1.000
_cell.angle_alpha   90.00
_cell.angle_beta   90.00
_cell.angle_gamma   90.00
#
_symmetry.space_group_name_H-M   'P 1'
#
loop_
_entity.id
_entity.type
_entity.pdbx_description
1 polymer ?
#
loop_
_entity_poly.entity_id
_entity_poly.type
_entity_poly.pdbx_seq_one_letter_code
_entity_poly.pdbx_strand_id
1 'polypeptide(L)'
;DENHIQIVENALLGNKRIGKSKSAEYGQVLIEHFDKSEIEIEAQRIVENVTIVYAQSNLCFIDKETGQQTFQPTADQLGVPGGKVVWDKSQIRTFTYSPWNFQRNASSMQRHCIKMGSVFYVEGASAERNENQQIGEFYNEGLGRVIYDPIFLKSNPDDERLTSLSFVKADLIKEEIGKNSEPVAINTSLGHFLKKQKDLAEAELKLAKEINEAIEKYKDTGITRKVTSSQWGNIRAVATDFLINVKTWEEFMIKLGLKEGEKKNGLLTCGKMAEKLWDERNIKDIKELLTNIQNENKLLFTIKFSSEMAKEAINFKNKKQ
;
A
#
# COMPACT_ATOMS: atom_id res chain seq x y z
N ASP A 1 -21.24 -35.73 -13.58
CA ASP A 1 -20.91 -36.23 -14.92
C ASP A 1 -19.40 -36.20 -15.07
N GLU A 2 -18.72 -37.30 -14.71
CA GLU A 2 -17.26 -37.37 -14.52
C GLU A 2 -16.47 -37.00 -15.79
N ASN A 3 -17.03 -37.30 -16.97
CA ASN A 3 -16.42 -36.94 -18.25
C ASN A 3 -16.24 -35.42 -18.42
N HIS A 4 -17.21 -34.61 -17.97
CA HIS A 4 -17.11 -33.15 -18.06
C HIS A 4 -16.05 -32.58 -17.12
N ILE A 5 -15.92 -33.16 -15.91
CA ILE A 5 -14.88 -32.79 -14.95
C ILE A 5 -13.51 -33.06 -15.56
N GLN A 6 -13.30 -34.25 -16.11
CA GLN A 6 -12.02 -34.62 -16.72
C GLN A 6 -11.64 -33.71 -17.90
N ILE A 7 -12.62 -33.32 -18.73
CA ILE A 7 -12.38 -32.37 -19.84
C ILE A 7 -11.93 -31.01 -19.31
N VAL A 8 -12.59 -30.49 -18.27
CA VAL A 8 -12.25 -29.21 -17.65
C VAL A 8 -10.88 -29.26 -16.99
N GLU A 9 -10.58 -30.31 -16.23
CA GLU A 9 -9.27 -30.52 -15.61
C GLU A 9 -8.15 -30.57 -16.65
N ASN A 10 -8.31 -31.36 -17.71
CA ASN A 10 -7.32 -31.43 -18.78
C ASN A 10 -7.11 -30.07 -19.47
N ALA A 11 -8.16 -29.26 -19.58
CA ALA A 11 -8.07 -27.93 -20.17
C ALA A 11 -7.41 -26.91 -19.23
N LEU A 12 -7.59 -27.01 -17.91
CA LEU A 12 -7.15 -26.02 -16.92
C LEU A 12 -5.83 -26.37 -16.23
N LEU A 13 -5.56 -27.62 -15.92
CA LEU A 13 -4.37 -28.05 -15.19
C LEU A 13 -3.09 -27.92 -16.01
N GLY A 14 -1.97 -27.78 -15.31
CA GLY A 14 -0.62 -27.67 -15.86
C GLY A 14 -0.19 -26.23 -16.14
N ASN A 15 0.83 -26.08 -16.99
CA ASN A 15 1.41 -24.78 -17.32
C ASN A 15 0.46 -23.98 -18.24
N LYS A 16 -0.06 -22.86 -17.74
CA LYS A 16 -0.95 -21.95 -18.48
C LYS A 16 -0.37 -20.55 -18.58
N ARG A 17 -0.94 -19.77 -19.48
CA ARG A 17 -0.62 -18.34 -19.66
C ARG A 17 -1.92 -17.54 -19.48
N ILE A 18 -1.93 -16.69 -18.47
CA ILE A 18 -3.05 -15.82 -18.11
C ILE A 18 -2.69 -14.37 -18.47
N GLY A 19 -3.68 -13.61 -18.95
CA GLY A 19 -3.53 -12.20 -19.28
C GLY A 19 -3.47 -11.94 -20.78
N LYS A 20 -3.29 -10.66 -21.15
CA LYS A 20 -3.39 -10.19 -22.54
C LYS A 20 -2.20 -10.63 -23.41
N SER A 21 -1.00 -10.70 -22.82
CA SER A 21 0.21 -11.10 -23.54
C SER A 21 0.60 -12.52 -23.21
N LYS A 22 0.70 -13.35 -24.25
CA LYS A 22 1.27 -14.69 -24.12
C LYS A 22 2.76 -14.66 -23.76
N SER A 23 3.45 -13.53 -23.86
CA SER A 23 4.88 -13.41 -23.52
C SER A 23 5.15 -12.59 -22.26
N ALA A 24 4.12 -12.22 -21.49
CA ALA A 24 4.34 -11.50 -20.24
C ALA A 24 5.11 -12.37 -19.26
N GLU A 25 6.22 -11.84 -18.73
CA GLU A 25 7.08 -12.51 -17.74
C GLU A 25 6.30 -12.96 -16.49
N TYR A 26 5.20 -12.26 -16.15
CA TYR A 26 4.32 -12.57 -15.02
C TYR A 26 3.01 -13.27 -15.42
N GLY A 27 2.85 -13.69 -16.67
CA GLY A 27 1.62 -14.31 -17.18
C GLY A 27 1.61 -15.84 -17.11
N GLN A 28 2.76 -16.48 -16.91
CA GLN A 28 2.84 -17.95 -16.85
C GLN A 28 2.57 -18.45 -15.42
N VAL A 29 1.64 -19.40 -15.31
CA VAL A 29 1.24 -20.01 -14.04
C VAL A 29 1.20 -21.52 -14.16
N LEU A 30 1.46 -22.21 -13.06
CA LEU A 30 1.15 -23.64 -12.93
C LEU A 30 -0.19 -23.74 -12.19
N ILE A 31 -1.16 -24.42 -12.80
CA ILE A 31 -2.47 -24.66 -12.20
C ILE A 31 -2.50 -26.13 -11.76
N GLU A 32 -2.78 -26.34 -10.47
CA GLU A 32 -2.85 -27.65 -9.84
C GLU A 32 -4.22 -27.87 -9.23
N HIS A 33 -4.59 -29.14 -9.04
CA HIS A 33 -5.80 -29.49 -8.33
C HIS A 33 -5.65 -29.10 -6.84
N PHE A 34 -6.73 -28.58 -6.26
CA PHE A 34 -6.74 -28.18 -4.86
C PHE A 34 -7.98 -28.77 -4.19
N ASP A 35 -7.76 -29.83 -3.39
CA ASP A 35 -8.81 -30.62 -2.74
C ASP A 35 -9.43 -29.97 -1.49
N LYS A 36 -8.98 -28.77 -1.11
CA LYS A 36 -9.48 -28.12 0.10
C LYS A 36 -10.86 -27.52 -0.17
N SER A 37 -11.80 -27.78 0.73
CA SER A 37 -13.11 -27.13 0.72
C SER A 37 -12.95 -25.62 0.67
N GLU A 38 -13.83 -24.95 -0.08
CA GLU A 38 -13.84 -23.49 -0.15
C GLU A 38 -13.85 -22.90 1.26
N ILE A 39 -13.15 -21.77 1.43
CA ILE A 39 -13.18 -21.04 2.68
C ILE A 39 -14.62 -20.55 2.87
N GLU A 40 -15.35 -21.18 3.78
CA GLU A 40 -16.65 -20.70 4.21
C GLU A 40 -16.47 -19.31 4.83
N ILE A 41 -17.09 -18.32 4.21
CA ILE A 41 -17.16 -16.97 4.76
C ILE A 41 -18.31 -16.97 5.74
N GLU A 42 -18.03 -16.72 7.01
CA GLU A 42 -19.05 -16.62 8.04
C GLU A 42 -20.12 -15.58 7.64
N ALA A 43 -21.38 -16.05 7.59
CA ALA A 43 -22.54 -15.23 7.29
C ALA A 43 -23.37 -15.03 8.57
N GLN A 44 -23.43 -13.80 9.07
CA GLN A 44 -24.23 -13.45 10.24
C GLN A 44 -25.18 -12.33 9.86
N ARG A 45 -26.47 -12.48 10.18
CA ARG A 45 -27.44 -11.42 9.88
C ARG A 45 -27.02 -10.14 10.61
N ILE A 46 -26.76 -9.09 9.84
CA ILE A 46 -26.23 -7.82 10.35
C ILE A 46 -27.37 -6.91 10.79
N VAL A 47 -28.46 -6.87 10.01
CA VAL A 47 -29.63 -6.00 10.25
C VAL A 47 -30.91 -6.83 10.22
N GLU A 48 -31.85 -6.55 11.12
CA GLU A 48 -33.16 -7.20 11.14
C GLU A 48 -33.96 -6.86 9.88
N ASN A 49 -34.66 -7.86 9.34
CA ASN A 49 -35.52 -7.74 8.16
C ASN A 49 -34.84 -7.17 6.89
N VAL A 50 -33.52 -7.30 6.84
CA VAL A 50 -32.68 -6.90 5.71
C VAL A 50 -31.76 -8.05 5.37
N THR A 51 -31.61 -8.30 4.09
CA THR A 51 -30.54 -9.12 3.53
C THR A 51 -29.54 -8.23 2.83
N ILE A 52 -28.27 -8.34 3.20
CA ILE A 52 -27.17 -7.67 2.53
C ILE A 52 -26.58 -8.63 1.49
N VAL A 53 -26.60 -8.24 0.21
CA VAL A 53 -26.04 -9.05 -0.88
C VAL A 53 -24.72 -8.44 -1.32
N TYR A 54 -23.62 -9.15 -1.10
CA TYR A 54 -22.29 -8.74 -1.51
C TYR A 54 -21.86 -9.46 -2.81
N ALA A 55 -21.46 -8.69 -3.81
CA ALA A 55 -20.96 -9.21 -5.08
C ALA A 55 -19.53 -9.75 -4.94
N GLN A 56 -19.36 -11.07 -4.74
CA GLN A 56 -18.05 -11.71 -4.67
C GLN A 56 -17.36 -11.73 -6.05
N SER A 57 -18.12 -11.92 -7.12
CA SER A 57 -17.66 -11.71 -8.49
C SER A 57 -18.50 -10.65 -9.20
N ASN A 58 -18.17 -10.35 -10.46
CA ASN A 58 -18.97 -9.41 -11.25
C ASN A 58 -20.34 -10.05 -11.53
N LEU A 59 -21.40 -9.24 -11.52
CA LEU A 59 -22.77 -9.69 -11.76
C LEU A 59 -23.28 -9.11 -13.08
N CYS A 60 -24.09 -9.87 -13.81
CA CYS A 60 -24.76 -9.40 -15.01
C CYS A 60 -26.21 -9.86 -14.95
N PHE A 61 -27.15 -8.98 -15.23
CA PHE A 61 -28.57 -9.29 -15.17
C PHE A 61 -29.25 -8.91 -16.47
N ILE A 62 -30.27 -9.68 -16.84
CA ILE A 62 -31.16 -9.40 -17.96
C ILE A 62 -32.52 -9.01 -17.40
N ASP A 63 -33.02 -7.86 -17.84
CA ASP A 63 -34.38 -7.42 -17.59
C ASP A 63 -35.34 -8.37 -18.30
N LYS A 64 -36.27 -8.97 -17.54
CA LYS A 64 -37.16 -10.02 -18.06
C LYS A 64 -38.18 -9.49 -19.07
N GLU A 65 -38.53 -8.21 -19.00
CA GLU A 65 -39.55 -7.61 -19.87
C GLU A 65 -38.96 -7.19 -21.22
N THR A 66 -37.78 -6.58 -21.18
CA THR A 66 -37.11 -6.00 -22.36
C THR A 66 -36.09 -6.96 -23.00
N GLY A 67 -35.62 -7.98 -22.27
CA GLY A 67 -34.53 -8.85 -22.68
C GLY A 67 -33.17 -8.14 -22.74
N GLN A 68 -33.09 -6.89 -22.30
CA GLN A 68 -31.85 -6.10 -22.29
C GLN A 68 -31.10 -6.29 -20.98
N GLN A 69 -29.79 -6.05 -21.01
CA GLN A 69 -29.01 -6.07 -19.77
C GLN A 69 -29.37 -4.88 -18.89
N THR A 70 -29.37 -5.08 -17.57
CA THR A 70 -29.78 -4.06 -16.60
C THR A 70 -28.78 -3.92 -15.46
N PHE A 71 -28.64 -2.68 -14.97
CA PHE A 71 -27.94 -2.35 -13.73
C PHE A 71 -28.87 -2.29 -12.52
N GLN A 72 -30.17 -2.53 -12.73
CA GLN A 72 -31.20 -2.47 -11.71
C GLN A 72 -31.88 -3.85 -11.55
N PRO A 73 -31.16 -4.87 -11.06
CA PRO A 73 -31.78 -6.16 -10.77
C PRO A 73 -32.91 -6.03 -9.74
N THR A 74 -33.90 -6.90 -9.90
CA THR A 74 -34.95 -7.12 -8.90
C THR A 74 -34.40 -7.88 -7.68
N ALA A 75 -35.12 -7.83 -6.56
CA ALA A 75 -34.76 -8.60 -5.36
C ALA A 75 -34.73 -10.12 -5.64
N ASP A 76 -35.67 -10.62 -6.45
CA ASP A 76 -35.70 -12.01 -6.90
C ASP A 76 -34.43 -12.38 -7.68
N GLN A 77 -33.96 -11.50 -8.56
CA GLN A 77 -32.69 -11.70 -9.30
C GLN A 77 -31.47 -11.66 -8.38
N LEU A 78 -31.57 -10.97 -7.24
CA LEU A 78 -30.55 -10.96 -6.20
C LEU A 78 -30.67 -12.16 -5.24
N GLY A 79 -31.56 -13.13 -5.50
CA GLY A 79 -31.75 -14.31 -4.66
C GLY A 79 -32.51 -14.03 -3.36
N VAL A 80 -33.22 -12.89 -3.27
CA VAL A 80 -34.02 -12.49 -2.11
C VAL A 80 -35.49 -12.34 -2.52
N PRO A 81 -36.21 -13.46 -2.76
CA PRO A 81 -37.55 -13.41 -3.31
C PRO A 81 -38.52 -12.68 -2.38
N GLY A 82 -39.34 -11.78 -2.96
CA GLY A 82 -40.31 -10.97 -2.20
C GLY A 82 -39.70 -9.77 -1.44
N GLY A 83 -38.38 -9.56 -1.56
CA GLY A 83 -37.72 -8.39 -1.01
C GLY A 83 -37.86 -7.14 -1.89
N LYS A 84 -37.37 -6.01 -1.37
CA LYS A 84 -37.26 -4.74 -2.11
C LYS A 84 -35.85 -4.18 -2.00
N VAL A 85 -35.22 -3.90 -3.15
CA VAL A 85 -33.90 -3.27 -3.19
C VAL A 85 -33.99 -1.81 -2.75
N VAL A 86 -33.17 -1.43 -1.77
CA VAL A 86 -33.05 -0.07 -1.26
C VAL A 86 -31.79 0.57 -1.82
N TRP A 87 -31.95 1.23 -2.97
CA TRP A 87 -30.84 1.81 -3.73
C TRP A 87 -30.06 2.86 -2.94
N ASP A 88 -30.74 3.70 -2.15
CA ASP A 88 -30.11 4.76 -1.35
C ASP A 88 -29.15 4.24 -0.27
N LYS A 89 -29.33 2.98 0.15
CA LYS A 89 -28.46 2.28 1.12
C LYS A 89 -27.47 1.33 0.44
N SER A 90 -27.55 1.17 -0.87
CA SER A 90 -26.72 0.25 -1.64
C SER A 90 -25.49 0.97 -2.20
N GLN A 91 -24.35 0.29 -2.22
CA GLN A 91 -23.12 0.83 -2.81
C GLN A 91 -22.73 0.02 -4.03
N ILE A 92 -22.95 0.58 -5.21
CA ILE A 92 -22.88 -0.16 -6.47
C ILE A 92 -21.88 0.52 -7.39
N ARG A 93 -21.04 -0.31 -8.02
CA ARG A 93 -20.16 0.13 -9.11
C ARG A 93 -20.54 -0.65 -10.35
N THR A 94 -20.67 0.06 -11.46
CA THR A 94 -20.99 -0.56 -12.75
C THR A 94 -19.79 -0.44 -13.69
N PHE A 95 -19.70 -1.36 -14.63
CA PHE A 95 -18.75 -1.29 -15.72
C PHE A 95 -19.30 -2.01 -16.94
N THR A 96 -18.64 -1.81 -18.07
CA THR A 96 -19.07 -2.42 -19.32
C THR A 96 -17.85 -2.91 -20.08
N TYR A 97 -17.93 -4.10 -20.64
CA TYR A 97 -16.84 -4.69 -21.42
C TYR A 97 -17.38 -5.64 -22.49
N SER A 98 -16.61 -5.80 -23.56
CA SER A 98 -16.88 -6.82 -24.59
C SER A 98 -15.74 -7.83 -24.55
N PRO A 99 -16.00 -9.10 -24.17
CA PRO A 99 -14.94 -10.11 -24.14
C PRO A 99 -14.44 -10.38 -25.56
N TRP A 100 -13.17 -10.73 -25.69
CA TRP A 100 -12.61 -11.13 -26.97
C TRP A 100 -12.80 -12.63 -27.20
N ASN A 101 -13.43 -13.01 -28.31
CA ASN A 101 -13.52 -14.39 -28.73
C ASN A 101 -12.35 -14.73 -29.66
N PHE A 102 -11.42 -15.54 -29.18
CA PHE A 102 -10.22 -15.90 -29.93
C PHE A 102 -10.53 -16.74 -31.18
N GLN A 103 -11.51 -17.65 -31.12
CA GLN A 103 -11.88 -18.51 -32.26
C GLN A 103 -12.49 -17.71 -33.41
N ARG A 104 -13.28 -16.67 -33.08
CA ARG A 104 -13.90 -15.78 -34.06
C ARG A 104 -13.02 -14.61 -34.47
N ASN A 105 -11.91 -14.38 -33.76
CA ASN A 105 -11.07 -13.21 -33.90
C ASN A 105 -11.88 -11.89 -33.86
N ALA A 106 -12.85 -11.81 -32.94
CA ALA A 106 -13.76 -10.68 -32.82
C ALA A 106 -14.25 -10.53 -31.37
N SER A 107 -14.68 -9.33 -31.00
CA SER A 107 -15.36 -9.09 -29.73
C SER A 107 -16.75 -9.75 -29.72
N SER A 108 -17.12 -10.37 -28.61
CA SER A 108 -18.50 -10.81 -28.38
C SER A 108 -19.39 -9.62 -27.99
N MET A 109 -20.67 -9.91 -27.77
CA MET A 109 -21.65 -8.94 -27.28
C MET A 109 -21.13 -8.22 -26.03
N GLN A 110 -21.35 -6.91 -25.99
CA GLN A 110 -21.04 -6.09 -24.84
C GLN A 110 -21.85 -6.55 -23.62
N ARG A 111 -21.22 -6.47 -22.45
CA ARG A 111 -21.84 -6.79 -21.17
C ARG A 111 -21.88 -5.57 -20.27
N HIS A 112 -23.07 -5.26 -19.80
CA HIS A 112 -23.33 -4.30 -18.73
C HIS A 112 -23.31 -5.05 -17.40
N CYS A 113 -22.23 -4.87 -16.64
CA CYS A 113 -22.00 -5.61 -15.41
C CYS A 113 -21.94 -4.71 -14.18
N ILE A 114 -22.37 -5.28 -13.06
CA ILE A 114 -22.14 -4.75 -11.72
C ILE A 114 -20.83 -5.35 -11.23
N LYS A 115 -19.93 -4.49 -10.74
CA LYS A 115 -18.57 -4.84 -10.36
C LYS A 115 -18.55 -5.59 -9.03
N MET A 116 -17.62 -6.53 -8.89
CA MET A 116 -17.30 -7.16 -7.61
C MET A 116 -17.07 -6.11 -6.49
N GLY A 117 -17.42 -6.48 -5.27
CA GLY A 117 -17.43 -5.61 -4.11
C GLY A 117 -18.59 -4.61 -4.05
N SER A 118 -19.55 -4.70 -4.98
CA SER A 118 -20.82 -3.96 -4.84
C SER A 118 -21.69 -4.61 -3.76
N VAL A 119 -22.47 -3.79 -3.05
CA VAL A 119 -23.33 -4.20 -1.95
C VAL A 119 -24.76 -3.75 -2.22
N PHE A 120 -25.70 -4.68 -2.17
CA PHE A 120 -27.13 -4.40 -2.26
C PHE A 120 -27.78 -4.55 -0.89
N TYR A 121 -28.66 -3.62 -0.58
CA TYR A 121 -29.49 -3.63 0.61
C TYR A 121 -30.90 -4.06 0.22
N VAL A 122 -31.39 -5.20 0.71
CA VAL A 122 -32.71 -5.73 0.34
C VAL A 122 -33.58 -5.88 1.59
N GLU A 123 -34.66 -5.11 1.67
CA GLU A 123 -35.61 -5.11 2.79
C GLU A 123 -36.75 -6.11 2.56
N GLY A 124 -37.32 -6.65 3.64
CA GLY A 124 -38.61 -7.34 3.63
C GLY A 124 -38.57 -8.84 3.35
N ALA A 125 -37.40 -9.43 3.13
CA ALA A 125 -37.23 -10.88 3.01
C ALA A 125 -35.81 -11.33 3.37
N SER A 126 -35.69 -12.61 3.74
CA SER A 126 -34.41 -13.30 3.93
C SER A 126 -34.06 -14.08 2.68
N ALA A 127 -32.81 -14.00 2.22
CA ALA A 127 -32.27 -15.05 1.35
C ALA A 127 -32.20 -16.39 2.11
N GLU A 128 -32.44 -17.49 1.41
CA GLU A 128 -31.97 -18.80 1.87
C GLU A 128 -30.44 -18.81 1.82
N ARG A 129 -29.78 -19.28 2.87
CA ARG A 129 -28.32 -19.27 2.95
C ARG A 129 -27.78 -20.57 2.36
N ASN A 130 -27.31 -20.51 1.13
CA ASN A 130 -26.51 -21.60 0.55
C ASN A 130 -25.09 -21.09 0.32
N GLU A 131 -24.10 -21.93 0.61
CA GLU A 131 -22.66 -21.59 0.59
C GLU A 131 -22.15 -21.17 -0.80
N ASN A 132 -22.90 -21.47 -1.86
CA ASN A 132 -22.49 -21.28 -3.25
C ASN A 132 -23.59 -20.72 -4.14
N GLN A 133 -24.12 -19.54 -3.78
CA GLN A 133 -25.12 -18.91 -4.62
C GLN A 133 -24.49 -18.15 -5.79
N GLN A 134 -24.86 -18.61 -6.99
CA GLN A 134 -24.65 -17.93 -8.25
C GLN A 134 -25.96 -17.32 -8.72
N ILE A 135 -25.94 -16.03 -9.06
CA ILE A 135 -27.09 -15.26 -9.54
C ILE A 135 -26.78 -14.48 -10.82
N GLY A 136 -27.79 -14.24 -11.66
CA GLY A 136 -27.64 -13.52 -12.92
C GLY A 136 -27.17 -14.39 -14.07
N GLU A 137 -26.27 -13.87 -14.90
CA GLU A 137 -25.86 -14.46 -16.17
C GLU A 137 -24.33 -14.65 -16.28
N PHE A 138 -23.92 -15.50 -17.23
CA PHE A 138 -22.51 -15.81 -17.56
C PHE A 138 -21.73 -16.56 -16.46
N TYR A 139 -22.37 -17.51 -15.77
CA TYR A 139 -21.73 -18.36 -14.76
C TYR A 139 -20.53 -19.14 -15.29
N ASN A 140 -20.61 -19.60 -16.53
CA ASN A 140 -19.54 -20.30 -17.23
C ASN A 140 -18.28 -19.44 -17.43
N GLU A 141 -18.38 -18.12 -17.24
CA GLU A 141 -17.26 -17.18 -17.30
C GLU A 141 -16.83 -16.66 -15.92
N GLY A 142 -17.39 -17.23 -14.84
CA GLY A 142 -17.06 -16.90 -13.46
C GLY A 142 -17.84 -15.70 -12.89
N LEU A 143 -18.88 -15.23 -13.57
CA LEU A 143 -19.77 -14.19 -13.04
C LEU A 143 -20.81 -14.78 -12.08
N GLY A 144 -21.45 -13.90 -11.30
CA GLY A 144 -22.65 -14.24 -10.54
C GLY A 144 -22.45 -14.69 -9.10
N ARG A 145 -21.22 -14.83 -8.60
CA ARG A 145 -21.00 -15.27 -7.20
C ARG A 145 -21.37 -14.15 -6.22
N VAL A 146 -22.19 -14.49 -5.22
CA VAL A 146 -22.60 -13.59 -4.15
C VAL A 146 -22.43 -14.20 -2.77
N ILE A 147 -22.29 -13.34 -1.76
CA ILE A 147 -22.28 -13.71 -0.35
C ILE A 147 -23.39 -12.92 0.35
N TYR A 148 -24.24 -13.60 1.12
CA TYR A 148 -25.31 -12.96 1.89
C TYR A 148 -24.86 -12.70 3.32
N ASP A 149 -25.18 -11.52 3.83
CA ASP A 149 -24.86 -11.07 5.18
C ASP A 149 -23.40 -11.39 5.61
N PRO A 150 -22.38 -11.05 4.79
CA PRO A 150 -20.99 -11.39 5.13
C PRO A 150 -20.55 -10.67 6.41
N ILE A 151 -19.96 -11.41 7.35
CA ILE A 151 -19.60 -10.86 8.67
C ILE A 151 -18.67 -9.64 8.59
N PHE A 152 -17.85 -9.53 7.54
CA PHE A 152 -16.93 -8.41 7.35
C PHE A 152 -17.60 -7.07 7.06
N LEU A 153 -18.90 -7.05 6.73
CA LEU A 153 -19.70 -5.83 6.59
C LEU A 153 -20.32 -5.37 7.91
N LYS A 154 -20.13 -6.13 9.00
CA LYS A 154 -20.61 -5.73 10.32
C LYS A 154 -19.78 -4.56 10.84
N SER A 155 -20.45 -3.45 11.10
CA SER A 155 -19.83 -2.28 11.72
C SER A 155 -19.76 -2.40 13.24
N ASN A 156 -18.68 -1.89 13.84
CA ASN A 156 -18.63 -1.63 15.26
C ASN A 156 -18.82 -0.11 15.49
N PRO A 157 -19.98 0.35 16.01
CA PRO A 157 -20.26 1.77 16.21
C PRO A 157 -19.30 2.44 17.19
N ASP A 158 -18.70 1.66 18.10
CA ASP A 158 -17.80 2.14 19.14
C ASP A 158 -16.33 2.21 18.67
N ASP A 159 -16.04 1.84 17.42
CA ASP A 159 -14.71 1.90 16.80
C ASP A 159 -14.70 2.96 15.68
N GLU A 160 -13.73 3.88 15.72
CA GLU A 160 -13.52 4.90 14.68
C GLU A 160 -13.37 4.29 13.27
N ARG A 161 -12.97 3.02 13.16
CA ARG A 161 -12.76 2.33 11.88
C ARG A 161 -14.03 1.72 11.28
N LEU A 162 -15.17 1.77 11.97
CA LEU A 162 -16.47 1.26 11.52
C LEU A 162 -16.47 -0.22 11.07
N THR A 163 -15.48 -1.03 11.46
CA THR A 163 -15.40 -2.48 11.15
C THR A 163 -15.20 -3.28 12.43
N SER A 164 -15.87 -4.43 12.53
CA SER A 164 -15.66 -5.37 13.63
C SER A 164 -14.45 -6.29 13.44
N LEU A 165 -13.73 -6.18 12.31
CA LEU A 165 -12.57 -7.01 12.02
C LEU A 165 -11.28 -6.39 12.53
N SER A 166 -10.45 -7.22 13.17
CA SER A 166 -9.09 -6.84 13.52
C SER A 166 -8.15 -7.13 12.36
N PHE A 167 -7.48 -6.09 11.87
CA PHE A 167 -6.32 -6.28 10.99
C PHE A 167 -5.19 -6.84 11.84
N VAL A 168 -5.02 -8.16 11.78
CA VAL A 168 -3.79 -8.78 12.25
C VAL A 168 -2.73 -8.38 11.23
N LYS A 169 -1.64 -7.75 11.71
CA LYS A 169 -0.43 -7.68 10.88
C LYS A 169 -0.19 -9.12 10.48
N ALA A 170 -0.21 -9.41 9.18
CA ALA A 170 0.30 -10.67 8.72
C ALA A 170 1.75 -10.67 9.22
N ASP A 171 1.97 -11.20 10.42
CA ASP A 171 3.22 -11.81 10.79
C ASP A 171 3.42 -12.71 9.62
N LEU A 172 4.31 -12.24 8.74
CA LEU A 172 4.64 -12.87 7.48
C LEU A 172 4.47 -14.33 7.76
N ILE A 173 3.62 -14.99 7.00
CA ILE A 173 3.70 -16.43 6.85
C ILE A 173 5.16 -16.62 6.39
N LYS A 174 6.06 -16.67 7.38
CA LYS A 174 7.32 -17.33 7.41
C LYS A 174 6.90 -18.79 7.52
N GLU A 175 6.05 -19.26 6.61
CA GLU A 175 6.44 -20.46 5.89
C GLU A 175 7.87 -20.17 5.49
N GLU A 176 8.79 -20.70 6.30
CA GLU A 176 9.80 -21.66 5.92
C GLU A 176 10.04 -21.86 4.40
N ILE A 177 9.84 -20.85 3.56
CA ILE A 177 10.45 -20.70 2.26
C ILE A 177 11.92 -20.38 2.59
N GLY A 178 12.64 -21.44 2.96
CA GLY A 178 14.09 -21.52 2.94
C GLY A 178 14.84 -20.65 3.93
N LYS A 179 14.63 -20.82 5.25
CA LYS A 179 15.71 -20.50 6.21
C LYS A 179 16.91 -21.48 6.10
N ASN A 180 16.77 -22.54 5.30
CA ASN A 180 17.79 -23.55 5.04
C ASN A 180 18.32 -23.56 3.60
N SER A 181 18.12 -22.50 2.80
CA SER A 181 18.93 -22.38 1.59
C SER A 181 20.32 -21.89 2.01
N GLU A 182 21.32 -22.76 1.88
CA GLU A 182 22.72 -22.32 1.84
C GLU A 182 22.83 -21.10 0.93
N PRO A 183 23.71 -20.13 1.24
CA PRO A 183 23.84 -18.91 0.46
C PRO A 183 24.08 -19.28 -1.02
N VAL A 184 23.05 -19.09 -1.85
CA VAL A 184 23.14 -19.34 -3.28
C VAL A 184 24.22 -18.39 -3.81
N ALA A 185 25.30 -18.95 -4.35
CA ALA A 185 26.36 -18.17 -4.95
C ALA A 185 25.76 -17.32 -6.08
N ILE A 186 25.75 -16.01 -5.88
CA ILE A 186 25.27 -15.05 -6.86
C ILE A 186 26.32 -14.97 -7.96
N ASN A 187 26.11 -15.71 -9.05
CA ASN A 187 27.06 -15.83 -10.15
C ASN A 187 26.63 -15.09 -11.43
N THR A 188 25.45 -14.45 -11.41
CA THR A 188 24.90 -13.75 -12.59
C THR A 188 25.06 -12.23 -12.46
N SER A 189 25.25 -11.56 -13.59
CA SER A 189 25.31 -10.09 -13.67
C SER A 189 24.04 -9.43 -13.10
N LEU A 190 22.86 -9.99 -13.41
CA LEU A 190 21.59 -9.55 -12.84
C LEU A 190 21.55 -9.76 -11.32
N GLY A 191 22.03 -10.91 -10.83
CA GLY A 191 22.08 -11.18 -9.39
C GLY A 191 22.98 -10.19 -8.64
N HIS A 192 24.15 -9.84 -9.20
CA HIS A 192 25.02 -8.81 -8.63
C HIS A 192 24.37 -7.42 -8.63
N PHE A 193 23.68 -7.05 -9.72
CA PHE A 193 22.94 -5.81 -9.80
C PHE A 193 21.82 -5.74 -8.75
N LEU A 194 21.02 -6.79 -8.62
CA LEU A 194 19.93 -6.86 -7.64
C LEU A 194 20.46 -6.82 -6.20
N LYS A 195 21.57 -7.53 -5.91
CA LYS A 195 22.24 -7.44 -4.61
C LYS A 195 22.69 -6.02 -4.32
N LYS A 196 23.35 -5.36 -5.27
CA LYS A 196 23.76 -3.96 -5.12
C LYS A 196 22.56 -3.03 -4.87
N GLN A 197 21.46 -3.20 -5.60
CA GLN A 197 20.24 -2.41 -5.38
C GLN A 197 19.63 -2.65 -4.00
N LYS A 198 19.62 -3.91 -3.53
CA LYS A 198 19.17 -4.27 -2.19
C LYS A 198 20.07 -3.62 -1.12
N ASP A 199 21.38 -3.76 -1.24
CA ASP A 199 22.35 -3.21 -0.29
C ASP A 199 22.25 -1.67 -0.22
N LEU A 200 22.05 -1.01 -1.37
CA LEU A 200 21.78 0.43 -1.44
C LEU A 200 20.48 0.79 -0.72
N ALA A 201 19.39 0.06 -0.97
CA ALA A 201 18.11 0.31 -0.31
C ALA A 201 18.18 0.09 1.20
N GLU A 202 18.89 -0.94 1.66
CA GLU A 202 19.12 -1.21 3.08
C GLU A 202 19.96 -0.12 3.74
N ALA A 203 21.01 0.37 3.08
CA ALA A 203 21.82 1.48 3.55
C ALA A 203 21.01 2.78 3.63
N GLU A 204 20.19 3.09 2.63
CA GLU A 204 19.29 4.24 2.64
C GLU A 204 18.24 4.15 3.76
N LEU A 205 17.68 2.95 3.98
CA LEU A 205 16.71 2.72 5.05
C LEU A 205 17.34 2.90 6.43
N LYS A 206 18.55 2.38 6.64
CA LYS A 206 19.30 2.57 7.89
C LYS A 206 19.56 4.07 8.15
N LEU A 207 20.02 4.78 7.12
CA LEU A 207 20.26 6.22 7.19
C LEU A 207 18.99 7.01 7.53
N ALA A 208 17.86 6.67 6.90
CA ALA A 208 16.57 7.32 7.17
C ALA A 208 16.10 7.10 8.61
N LYS A 209 16.30 5.91 9.18
CA LYS A 209 15.97 5.62 10.59
C LYS A 209 16.81 6.47 11.55
N GLU A 210 18.13 6.51 11.35
CA GLU A 210 19.04 7.32 12.18
C GLU A 210 18.66 8.82 12.14
N ILE A 211 18.26 9.33 10.97
CA ILE A 211 17.80 10.72 10.81
C ILE A 211 16.50 10.96 11.59
N ASN A 212 15.52 10.06 11.47
CA ASN A 212 14.24 10.19 12.16
C ASN A 212 14.41 10.14 13.69
N GLU A 213 15.26 9.24 14.20
CA GLU A 213 15.62 9.18 15.62
C GLU A 213 16.28 10.48 16.10
N ALA A 214 17.18 11.05 15.30
CA ALA A 214 17.79 12.34 15.60
C ALA A 214 16.77 13.49 15.60
N ILE A 215 15.86 13.54 14.62
CA ILE A 215 14.81 14.56 14.55
C ILE A 215 13.91 14.49 15.79
N GLU A 216 13.44 13.30 16.17
CA GLU A 216 12.62 13.13 17.36
C GLU A 216 13.35 13.53 18.65
N LYS A 217 14.65 13.20 18.78
CA LYS A 217 15.47 13.62 19.92
C LYS A 217 15.54 15.16 20.07
N TYR A 218 15.61 15.91 18.96
CA TYR A 218 15.79 17.36 18.97
C TYR A 218 14.52 18.16 18.63
N LYS A 219 13.37 17.53 18.47
CA LYS A 219 12.11 18.13 18.02
C LYS A 219 11.68 19.36 18.84
N ASP A 220 11.93 19.31 20.14
CA ASP A 220 11.53 20.36 21.08
C ASP A 220 12.65 21.31 21.51
N THR A 221 13.85 21.18 20.93
CA THR A 221 14.98 22.03 21.24
C THR A 221 15.02 23.30 20.38
N GLY A 222 15.92 24.23 20.70
CA GLY A 222 16.07 25.47 19.94
C GLY A 222 16.58 25.24 18.51
N ILE A 223 17.24 24.11 18.25
CA ILE A 223 17.66 23.68 16.91
C ILE A 223 16.46 23.51 15.96
N THR A 224 15.32 23.03 16.46
CA THR A 224 14.10 22.87 15.65
C THR A 224 13.21 24.11 15.71
N ARG A 225 13.10 24.74 16.89
CA ARG A 225 12.13 25.82 17.14
C ARG A 225 12.61 27.22 16.77
N LYS A 226 13.93 27.45 16.75
CA LYS A 226 14.54 28.78 16.61
C LYS A 226 15.32 28.92 15.31
N VAL A 227 16.08 27.90 14.92
CA VAL A 227 16.93 27.93 13.71
C VAL A 227 16.04 27.92 12.45
N THR A 228 16.28 28.89 11.57
CA THR A 228 15.47 29.06 10.35
C THR A 228 15.85 28.08 9.24
N SER A 229 14.93 27.83 8.30
CA SER A 229 15.18 26.99 7.11
C SER A 229 16.38 27.42 6.27
N SER A 230 16.66 28.73 6.19
CA SER A 230 17.83 29.27 5.48
C SER A 230 19.15 28.86 6.13
N GLN A 231 19.22 28.80 7.45
CA GLN A 231 20.42 28.35 8.17
C GLN A 231 20.70 26.86 7.92
N TRP A 232 19.66 26.04 7.93
CA TRP A 232 19.75 24.64 7.53
C TRP A 232 20.18 24.46 6.07
N GLY A 233 19.68 25.32 5.18
CA GLY A 233 20.13 25.41 3.79
C GLY A 233 21.62 25.67 3.66
N ASN A 234 22.18 26.56 4.49
CA ASN A 234 23.62 26.86 4.48
C ASN A 234 24.46 25.66 4.97
N ILE A 235 24.05 25.00 6.06
CA ILE A 235 24.74 23.79 6.56
C ILE A 235 24.72 22.70 5.48
N ARG A 236 23.55 22.49 4.85
CA ARG A 236 23.39 21.54 3.74
C ARG A 236 24.30 21.88 2.56
N ALA A 237 24.37 23.14 2.16
CA ALA A 237 25.20 23.59 1.04
C ALA A 237 26.68 23.30 1.30
N VAL A 238 27.16 23.64 2.50
CA VAL A 238 28.55 23.34 2.90
C VAL A 238 28.80 21.84 2.95
N ALA A 239 27.90 21.05 3.54
CA ALA A 239 28.06 19.59 3.60
C ALA A 239 28.07 18.96 2.20
N THR A 240 27.26 19.49 1.27
CA THR A 240 27.21 19.05 -0.13
C THR A 240 28.50 19.39 -0.87
N ASP A 241 29.03 20.62 -0.71
CA ASP A 241 30.33 21.01 -1.26
C ASP A 241 31.46 20.11 -0.78
N PHE A 242 31.46 19.77 0.51
CA PHE A 242 32.47 18.90 1.10
C PHE A 242 32.37 17.46 0.61
N LEU A 243 31.15 16.95 0.42
CA LEU A 243 30.94 15.62 -0.14
C LEU A 243 31.40 15.53 -1.61
N ILE A 244 31.12 16.57 -2.42
CA ILE A 244 31.49 16.62 -3.84
C ILE A 244 33.01 16.80 -4.01
N ASN A 245 33.61 17.69 -3.22
CA ASN A 245 35.03 18.01 -3.31
C ASN A 245 35.93 17.11 -2.46
N VAL A 246 35.39 16.01 -1.92
CA VAL A 246 36.11 14.97 -1.16
C VAL A 246 36.95 15.58 -0.01
N LYS A 247 36.36 16.53 0.71
CA LYS A 247 37.00 17.18 1.87
C LYS A 247 36.77 16.38 3.14
N THR A 248 37.65 16.57 4.13
CA THR A 248 37.60 15.78 5.37
C THR A 248 36.45 16.22 6.28
N TRP A 249 35.94 15.28 7.09
CA TRP A 249 34.96 15.59 8.14
C TRP A 249 35.48 16.63 9.15
N GLU A 250 36.79 16.64 9.38
CA GLU A 250 37.40 17.57 10.32
C GLU A 250 37.37 19.01 9.82
N GLU A 251 37.72 19.22 8.54
CA GLU A 251 37.60 20.53 7.89
C GLU A 251 36.14 21.02 7.88
N PHE A 252 35.18 20.10 7.71
CA PHE A 252 33.76 20.44 7.77
C PHE A 252 33.38 20.97 9.17
N MET A 253 33.80 20.29 10.23
CA MET A 253 33.56 20.70 11.62
C MET A 253 34.25 22.03 11.96
N ILE A 254 35.43 22.29 11.40
CA ILE A 254 36.13 23.59 11.53
C ILE A 254 35.33 24.68 10.81
N LYS A 255 34.87 24.43 9.57
CA LYS A 255 34.10 25.40 8.78
C LYS A 255 32.79 25.80 9.45
N LEU A 256 32.16 24.88 10.18
CA LEU A 256 30.98 25.17 11.00
C LEU A 256 31.30 25.98 12.27
N GLY A 257 32.56 26.06 12.70
CA GLY A 257 32.98 26.72 13.93
C GLY A 257 32.85 25.84 15.19
N LEU A 258 32.82 24.51 15.03
CA LEU A 258 32.56 23.56 16.13
C LEU A 258 33.83 22.96 16.77
N LYS A 259 35.01 23.13 16.16
CA LYS A 259 36.33 22.79 16.73
C LYS A 259 37.04 24.03 17.32
N GLU A 260 37.90 23.81 18.31
CA GLU A 260 38.68 24.87 18.96
C GLU A 260 39.81 25.37 18.03
N GLY A 261 39.91 26.69 17.85
CA GLY A 261 40.90 27.34 17.00
C GLY A 261 40.33 28.49 16.16
N GLU A 262 39.08 28.39 15.69
CA GLU A 262 38.50 29.36 14.74
C GLU A 262 37.04 29.75 15.06
N LYS A 263 36.65 29.76 16.34
CA LYS A 263 35.30 30.18 16.79
C LYS A 263 34.86 31.53 16.20
N LYS A 264 35.80 32.42 15.86
CA LYS A 264 35.49 33.79 15.39
C LYS A 264 35.01 33.89 13.92
N ASN A 265 35.20 32.86 13.08
CA ASN A 265 34.86 32.91 11.64
C ASN A 265 34.03 31.72 11.12
N GLY A 266 33.51 30.85 11.99
CA GLY A 266 32.70 29.69 11.59
C GLY A 266 31.30 30.07 11.10
N LEU A 267 30.69 29.23 10.25
CA LEU A 267 29.34 29.48 9.71
C LEU A 267 28.28 29.72 10.81
N LEU A 268 28.37 28.97 11.91
CA LEU A 268 27.39 29.02 13.00
C LEU A 268 27.68 30.14 14.00
N THR A 269 28.87 30.72 13.95
CA THR A 269 29.36 31.70 14.94
C THR A 269 29.65 33.08 14.34
N CYS A 270 29.66 33.21 13.01
CA CYS A 270 29.96 34.45 12.32
C CYS A 270 28.68 35.17 11.89
N GLY A 271 28.51 36.40 12.40
CA GLY A 271 27.45 37.32 11.99
C GLY A 271 26.27 37.42 12.96
N LYS A 272 25.68 38.61 13.06
CA LYS A 272 24.64 38.95 14.05
C LYS A 272 23.43 38.01 14.04
N MET A 273 23.07 37.45 12.88
CA MET A 273 21.94 36.51 12.76
C MET A 273 22.34 35.10 13.21
N ALA A 274 23.57 34.66 12.93
CA ALA A 274 24.07 33.36 13.40
C ALA A 274 24.17 33.37 14.93
N GLU A 275 24.74 34.41 15.53
CA GLU A 275 24.82 34.58 17.00
C GLU A 275 23.44 34.58 17.67
N LYS A 276 22.41 35.15 17.00
CA LYS A 276 21.05 35.17 17.54
C LYS A 276 20.37 33.81 17.48
N LEU A 277 20.57 33.04 16.39
CA LEU A 277 19.88 31.77 16.15
C LEU A 277 20.60 30.57 16.78
N TRP A 278 21.93 30.56 16.71
CA TRP A 278 22.83 29.56 17.28
C TRP A 278 23.38 30.05 18.62
N ASP A 279 22.52 30.08 19.64
CA ASP A 279 22.98 30.32 21.02
C ASP A 279 23.84 29.15 21.54
N GLU A 280 24.46 29.32 22.70
CA GLU A 280 25.35 28.31 23.29
C GLU A 280 24.68 26.93 23.43
N ARG A 281 23.36 26.89 23.70
CA ARG A 281 22.61 25.64 23.81
C ARG A 281 22.45 24.97 22.43
N ASN A 282 22.03 25.73 21.42
CA ASN A 282 21.88 25.21 20.06
C ASN A 282 23.23 24.78 19.45
N ILE A 283 24.32 25.50 19.75
CA ILE A 283 25.68 25.10 19.32
C ILE A 283 26.09 23.79 20.01
N LYS A 284 25.77 23.62 21.29
CA LYS A 284 26.06 22.39 22.02
C LYS A 284 25.28 21.20 21.46
N ASP A 285 23.98 21.37 21.23
CA ASP A 285 23.10 20.32 20.73
C ASP A 285 23.52 19.85 19.31
N ILE A 286 23.89 20.77 18.41
CA ILE A 286 24.31 20.39 17.04
C ILE A 286 25.69 19.76 17.07
N LYS A 287 26.58 20.24 17.95
CA LYS A 287 27.89 19.63 18.15
C LYS A 287 27.74 18.19 18.64
N GLU A 288 26.88 17.95 19.64
CA GLU A 288 26.60 16.61 20.16
C GLU A 288 26.04 15.69 19.06
N LEU A 289 25.07 16.17 18.28
CA LEU A 289 24.50 15.41 17.16
C LEU A 289 25.59 15.03 16.15
N LEU A 290 26.39 15.98 15.69
CA LEU A 290 27.40 15.75 14.65
C LEU A 290 28.58 14.90 15.16
N THR A 291 28.92 14.95 16.45
CA THR A 291 29.96 14.08 17.03
C THR A 291 29.48 12.64 17.20
N ASN A 292 28.19 12.43 17.47
CA ASN A 292 27.62 11.12 17.77
C ASN A 292 27.05 10.39 16.53
N ILE A 293 27.31 10.88 15.31
CA ILE A 293 26.88 10.20 14.08
C ILE A 293 27.56 8.83 13.99
N GLN A 294 26.73 7.78 14.08
CA GLN A 294 27.12 6.38 13.91
C GLN A 294 27.27 5.98 12.43
N ASN A 295 26.69 6.77 11.52
CA ASN A 295 26.74 6.52 10.08
C ASN A 295 28.16 6.63 9.52
N GLU A 296 28.52 5.69 8.63
CA GLU A 296 29.80 5.72 7.91
C GLU A 296 29.95 6.98 7.05
N ASN A 297 28.84 7.48 6.47
CA ASN A 297 28.84 8.68 5.65
C ASN A 297 28.23 9.88 6.41
N LYS A 298 29.02 10.45 7.32
CA LYS A 298 28.64 11.59 8.17
C LYS A 298 28.20 12.83 7.39
N LEU A 299 28.81 13.08 6.23
CA LEU A 299 28.44 14.19 5.35
C LEU A 299 27.06 13.96 4.73
N LEU A 300 26.79 12.76 4.19
CA LEU A 300 25.48 12.42 3.62
C LEU A 300 24.37 12.47 4.67
N PHE A 301 24.64 11.99 5.89
CA PHE A 301 23.75 12.16 7.03
C PHE A 301 23.43 13.64 7.26
N THR A 302 24.46 14.49 7.34
CA THR A 302 24.29 15.92 7.61
C THR A 302 23.48 16.62 6.52
N ILE A 303 23.67 16.25 5.25
CA ILE A 303 22.90 16.79 4.11
C ILE A 303 21.42 16.44 4.22
N LYS A 304 21.11 15.15 4.43
CA LYS A 304 19.72 14.67 4.53
C LYS A 304 19.04 15.20 5.80
N PHE A 305 19.72 15.15 6.94
CA PHE A 305 19.25 15.71 8.21
C PHE A 305 18.93 17.20 8.09
N SER A 306 19.86 18.00 7.56
CA SER A 306 19.62 19.45 7.35
C SER A 306 18.44 19.72 6.41
N SER A 307 18.20 18.84 5.44
CA SER A 307 17.05 18.96 4.54
C SER A 307 15.72 18.75 5.26
N GLU A 308 15.63 17.76 6.15
CA GLU A 308 14.43 17.53 6.97
C GLU A 308 14.23 18.64 8.01
N MET A 309 15.30 19.08 8.67
CA MET A 309 15.23 20.19 9.63
C MET A 309 14.77 21.50 8.99
N ALA A 310 15.13 21.75 7.73
CA ALA A 310 14.63 22.91 6.99
C ALA A 310 13.10 22.85 6.80
N LYS A 311 12.52 21.66 6.58
CA LYS A 311 11.07 21.46 6.50
C LYS A 311 10.41 21.63 7.87
N GLU A 312 10.99 21.06 8.92
CA GLU A 312 10.47 21.19 10.28
C GLU A 312 10.43 22.66 10.74
N ALA A 313 11.47 23.45 10.44
CA ALA A 313 11.50 24.87 10.73
C ALA A 313 10.36 25.65 10.03
N ILE A 314 10.00 25.26 8.80
CA ILE A 314 8.86 25.84 8.06
C ILE A 314 7.54 25.42 8.71
N ASN A 315 7.37 24.13 9.02
CA ASN A 315 6.18 23.60 9.67
C ASN A 315 5.91 24.26 11.02
N PHE A 316 6.96 24.47 11.82
CA PHE A 316 6.85 25.13 13.12
C PHE A 316 6.44 26.61 12.99
N LYS A 317 6.96 27.31 11.98
CA LYS A 317 6.56 28.70 11.68
C LYS A 317 5.08 28.80 11.29
N ASN A 318 4.61 27.88 10.46
CA ASN A 318 3.22 27.83 10.01
C ASN A 318 2.25 27.49 11.15
N LYS A 319 2.65 26.67 12.14
CA LYS A 319 1.83 26.37 13.32
C LYS A 319 1.68 27.53 14.32
N LYS A 320 2.52 28.58 14.21
CA LYS A 320 2.48 29.78 15.07
C LYS A 320 1.70 30.94 14.46
N GLN A 321 1.31 30.86 13.19
CA GLN A 321 0.43 31.81 12.51
C GLN A 321 -1.02 31.36 12.63
#